data_AF-A0A935AY42-F1
#
_entry.id   AF-A0A935AY42-F1
#
_cell.length_a   1.000
_cell.length_b   1.000
_cell.length_c   1.000
_cell.angle_alpha   90.00
_cell.angle_beta   90.00
_cell.angle_gamma   90.00
#
_symmetry.space_group_name_H-M   'P 1'
#
loop_
_entity.id
_entity.type
_entity.pdbx_description
1 polymer ?
#
loop_
_entity_poly.entity_id
_entity_poly.type
_entity_poly.pdbx_seq_one_letter_code
_entity_poly.pdbx_strand_id
1 'polypeptide(L)'
;MEQEKLTREIIVGEAITLLNEEGLEGVSLRKLAERVGVKAPSLYWHFKDKSALMSAVMERIFGECLDSVPDHTDWQQWMRAFGKALWRTQGMVRTSGDSSLQLTWTLTSCSARHAASASGCSRSTCPKVTPWRCSRPSRR
;
A
#
# COMPACT_ATOMS: atom_id res chain seq x y z
N MET A 1 -11.16 -34.63 6.33
CA MET A 1 -11.02 -33.47 5.44
C MET A 1 -12.33 -32.70 5.56
N GLU A 2 -12.41 -31.83 6.55
CA GLU A 2 -13.59 -31.01 6.80
C GLU A 2 -13.64 -29.97 5.69
N GLN A 3 -14.60 -30.06 4.77
CA GLN A 3 -14.91 -28.95 3.88
C GLN A 3 -15.47 -27.85 4.78
N GLU A 4 -14.59 -27.00 5.28
CA GLU A 4 -14.95 -25.73 5.88
C GLU A 4 -15.91 -25.04 4.90
N LYS A 5 -17.14 -24.75 5.35
CA LYS A 5 -18.20 -24.24 4.48
C LYS A 5 -17.65 -23.04 3.73
N LEU A 6 -17.60 -23.14 2.40
CA LEU A 6 -17.22 -22.03 1.55
C LEU A 6 -18.25 -20.91 1.71
N THR A 7 -17.94 -19.93 2.54
CA THR A 7 -18.79 -18.75 2.73
C THR A 7 -18.34 -17.63 1.80
N ARG A 8 -19.26 -16.70 1.55
CA ARG A 8 -18.99 -15.55 0.69
C ARG A 8 -17.87 -14.69 1.26
N GLU A 9 -17.81 -14.59 2.59
CA GLU A 9 -16.81 -13.82 3.34
C GLU A 9 -15.40 -14.37 3.15
N ILE A 10 -15.24 -15.71 3.22
CA ILE A 10 -13.94 -16.36 2.99
C ILE A 10 -13.45 -16.11 1.55
N ILE A 11 -14.34 -16.26 0.56
CA ILE A 11 -13.99 -16.01 -0.85
C ILE A 11 -13.54 -14.56 -1.05
N VAL A 12 -14.24 -13.59 -0.45
CA VAL A 12 -13.89 -12.17 -0.56
C VAL A 12 -12.56 -11.87 0.12
N GLY A 13 -12.29 -12.47 1.29
CA GLY A 13 -10.99 -12.35 1.97
C GLY A 13 -9.84 -12.84 1.09
N GLU A 14 -9.97 -14.03 0.51
CA GLU A 14 -8.95 -14.57 -0.40
C GLU A 14 -8.81 -13.76 -1.70
N ALA A 15 -9.90 -13.17 -2.19
CA ALA A 15 -9.84 -12.27 -3.34
C ALA A 15 -9.08 -10.97 -3.03
N ILE A 16 -9.20 -10.43 -1.81
CA ILE A 16 -8.42 -9.27 -1.36
C ILE A 16 -6.93 -9.63 -1.29
N THR A 17 -6.59 -10.80 -0.74
CA THR A 17 -5.20 -11.28 -0.69
C THR A 17 -4.62 -11.44 -2.11
N LEU A 18 -5.37 -12.08 -3.01
CA LEU A 18 -4.96 -12.24 -4.41
C LEU A 18 -4.80 -10.89 -5.13
N LEU A 19 -5.69 -9.93 -4.86
CA LEU A 19 -5.60 -8.56 -5.39
C LEU A 19 -4.33 -7.84 -4.92
N ASN A 20 -3.94 -8.03 -3.66
CA ASN A 20 -2.71 -7.43 -3.10
C ASN A 20 -1.43 -8.05 -3.69
N GLU A 21 -1.46 -9.34 -4.03
CA GLU A 21 -0.31 -10.07 -4.56
C GLU A 21 -0.10 -9.87 -6.06
N GLU A 22 -1.17 -9.95 -6.86
CA GLU A 22 -1.08 -9.97 -8.32
C GLU A 22 -1.67 -8.71 -9.00
N GLY A 23 -2.27 -7.82 -8.23
CA GLY A 23 -2.97 -6.65 -8.76
C GLY A 23 -4.29 -7.01 -9.45
N LEU A 24 -4.97 -5.98 -9.98
CA LEU A 24 -6.33 -6.11 -10.51
C LEU A 24 -6.43 -7.08 -11.70
N GLU A 25 -5.43 -7.11 -12.57
CA GLU A 25 -5.41 -7.98 -13.74
C GLU A 25 -5.18 -9.45 -13.39
N GLY A 26 -4.45 -9.73 -12.31
CA GLY A 26 -4.18 -11.08 -11.83
C GLY A 26 -5.40 -11.78 -11.24
N VAL A 27 -6.39 -11.02 -10.74
CA VAL A 27 -7.59 -11.58 -10.11
C VAL A 27 -8.52 -12.22 -11.15
N SER A 28 -8.80 -13.51 -10.97
CA SER A 28 -9.83 -14.24 -11.73
C SER A 28 -10.53 -15.28 -10.86
N LEU A 29 -11.78 -15.61 -11.18
CA LEU A 29 -12.56 -16.63 -10.46
C LEU A 29 -11.89 -18.01 -10.50
N ARG A 30 -11.15 -18.32 -11.57
CA ARG A 30 -10.44 -19.59 -11.73
C ARG A 30 -9.24 -19.69 -10.80
N LYS A 31 -8.38 -18.67 -10.76
CA LYS A 31 -7.26 -18.61 -9.82
C LYS A 31 -7.74 -18.62 -8.36
N LEU A 32 -8.85 -17.92 -8.09
CA LEU A 32 -9.45 -17.92 -6.76
C LEU A 32 -9.96 -19.31 -6.36
N ALA A 33 -10.55 -20.06 -7.31
CA ALA A 33 -10.97 -21.44 -7.06
C ALA A 33 -9.79 -22.36 -6.73
N GLU A 34 -8.70 -22.25 -7.49
CA GLU A 34 -7.47 -22.99 -7.26
C GLU A 34 -6.86 -22.66 -5.90
N ARG A 35 -6.85 -21.37 -5.52
CA ARG A 35 -6.34 -20.90 -4.22
C ARG A 35 -7.13 -21.43 -3.03
N VAL A 36 -8.47 -21.40 -3.12
CA VAL A 36 -9.36 -21.87 -2.05
C VAL A 36 -9.49 -23.41 -2.05
N GLY A 37 -8.95 -24.10 -3.06
CA GLY A 37 -8.99 -25.56 -3.17
C GLY A 37 -10.37 -26.11 -3.58
N VAL A 38 -11.18 -25.31 -4.27
CA VAL A 38 -12.53 -25.69 -4.72
C VAL A 38 -12.61 -25.75 -6.24
N LYS A 39 -13.63 -26.43 -6.77
CA LYS A 39 -13.86 -26.48 -8.22
C LYS A 39 -14.42 -25.12 -8.68
N ALA A 40 -13.97 -24.64 -9.84
CA ALA A 40 -14.42 -23.37 -10.41
C ALA A 40 -15.96 -23.20 -10.48
N PRO A 41 -16.76 -24.23 -10.83
CA PRO A 41 -18.23 -24.13 -10.80
C PRO A 41 -18.81 -23.74 -9.44
N SER A 42 -18.17 -24.13 -8.34
CA SER A 42 -18.62 -23.78 -6.98
C SER A 42 -18.53 -22.27 -6.72
N LEU A 43 -17.52 -21.59 -7.26
CA LEU A 43 -17.41 -20.13 -7.13
C LEU A 43 -18.46 -19.37 -7.95
N TYR A 44 -18.87 -19.92 -9.10
CA TYR A 44 -19.91 -19.31 -9.92
C TYR A 44 -21.29 -19.27 -9.23
N TRP A 45 -21.52 -20.14 -8.24
CA TRP A 45 -22.72 -20.08 -7.39
C TRP A 45 -22.73 -18.87 -6.46
N HIS A 46 -21.56 -18.38 -6.04
CA HIS A 46 -21.44 -17.21 -5.16
C HIS A 46 -21.32 -15.91 -5.96
N PHE A 47 -20.62 -15.94 -7.10
CA PHE A 47 -20.36 -14.76 -7.93
C PHE A 47 -20.55 -15.08 -9.40
N LYS A 48 -21.45 -14.34 -10.05
CA LYS A 48 -21.77 -14.52 -11.47
C LYS A 48 -20.55 -14.24 -12.38
N ASP A 49 -19.76 -13.23 -12.04
CA ASP A 49 -18.62 -12.77 -12.82
C ASP A 49 -17.57 -12.07 -11.93
N LYS A 50 -16.44 -11.68 -12.54
CA LYS A 50 -15.37 -10.93 -11.88
C LYS A 50 -15.86 -9.58 -11.34
N SER A 51 -16.79 -8.92 -12.02
CA SER A 51 -17.32 -7.62 -11.58
C SER A 51 -18.08 -7.76 -10.26
N ALA A 52 -18.96 -8.77 -10.15
CA ALA A 52 -19.70 -9.07 -8.93
C ALA A 52 -18.77 -9.39 -7.75
N LEU A 53 -17.68 -10.13 -8.00
CA LEU A 53 -16.64 -10.38 -7.00
C LEU A 53 -15.98 -9.07 -6.56
N MET A 54 -15.57 -8.24 -7.52
CA MET A 54 -14.93 -6.96 -7.22
C MET A 54 -15.85 -6.00 -6.47
N SER A 55 -17.16 -5.99 -6.77
CA SER A 55 -18.13 -5.21 -6.01
C SER A 55 -18.19 -5.64 -4.54
N ALA A 56 -18.20 -6.95 -4.27
CA ALA A 56 -18.19 -7.47 -2.90
C ALA A 56 -16.87 -7.18 -2.16
N VAL A 57 -15.74 -7.23 -2.87
CA VAL A 57 -14.44 -6.81 -2.34
C VAL A 57 -14.46 -5.33 -1.96
N MET A 58 -14.98 -4.47 -2.84
CA MET A 58 -15.10 -3.03 -2.55
C MET A 58 -16.03 -2.78 -1.37
N GLU A 59 -17.20 -3.42 -1.32
CA GLU A 59 -18.15 -3.32 -0.21
C GLU A 59 -17.50 -3.69 1.12
N ARG A 60 -16.68 -4.75 1.15
CA ARG A 60 -15.93 -5.14 2.34
C ARG A 60 -14.94 -4.07 2.77
N ILE A 61 -14.12 -3.56 1.85
CA ILE A 61 -13.09 -2.54 2.13
C ILE A 61 -13.73 -1.23 2.59
N PHE A 62 -14.80 -0.80 1.93
CA PHE A 62 -15.52 0.42 2.31
C PHE A 62 -16.29 0.26 3.62
N GLY A 63 -16.86 -0.91 3.88
CA GLY A 63 -17.50 -1.23 5.17
C GLY A 63 -16.52 -1.10 6.32
N GLU A 64 -15.36 -1.77 6.24
CA GLU A 64 -14.31 -1.67 7.25
C GLU A 64 -13.80 -0.22 7.41
N CYS A 65 -13.70 0.52 6.31
CA CYS A 65 -13.35 1.94 6.36
C CYS A 65 -14.41 2.75 7.12
N LEU A 66 -15.69 2.56 6.82
CA LEU A 66 -16.80 3.30 7.44
C LEU A 66 -16.92 2.98 8.93
N ASP A 67 -16.80 1.70 9.30
CA ASP A 67 -16.84 1.25 10.70
C ASP A 67 -15.68 1.82 11.53
N SER A 68 -14.57 2.18 10.88
CA SER A 68 -13.41 2.81 11.53
C SER A 68 -13.54 4.33 11.71
N VAL A 69 -14.56 4.96 11.12
CA VAL A 69 -14.78 6.41 11.25
C VAL A 69 -15.47 6.69 12.59
N PRO A 70 -14.87 7.52 13.46
CA PRO A 70 -15.53 7.92 14.70
C PRO A 70 -16.81 8.73 14.40
N ASP A 71 -17.79 8.61 15.28
CA ASP A 71 -18.96 9.48 15.24
C ASP A 71 -18.54 10.95 15.43
N HIS A 72 -19.08 11.82 14.59
CA HIS A 72 -18.83 13.25 14.62
C HIS A 72 -20.16 13.99 14.45
N THR A 73 -20.39 15.02 15.27
CA THR A 73 -21.57 15.88 15.16
C THR A 73 -21.50 16.84 13.96
N ASP A 74 -20.28 17.16 13.51
CA ASP A 74 -20.00 18.03 12.37
C ASP A 74 -19.60 17.19 11.14
N TRP A 75 -20.33 17.38 10.03
CA TRP A 75 -20.12 16.65 8.78
C TRP A 75 -18.75 16.92 8.16
N GLN A 76 -18.14 18.09 8.40
CA GLN A 76 -16.81 18.42 7.88
C GLN A 76 -15.73 17.62 8.61
N GLN A 77 -15.86 17.50 9.94
CA GLN A 77 -15.00 16.65 10.74
C GLN A 77 -15.18 15.18 10.37
N TRP A 78 -16.41 14.72 10.18
CA TRP A 78 -16.71 13.38 9.70
C TRP A 78 -16.05 13.10 8.35
N MET A 79 -16.21 13.98 7.36
CA MET A 79 -15.63 13.79 6.03
C MET A 79 -14.10 13.77 6.05
N ARG A 80 -13.45 14.59 6.90
CA ARG A 80 -12.00 14.54 7.12
C ARG A 80 -11.57 13.23 7.80
N ALA A 81 -12.35 12.73 8.75
CA ALA A 81 -12.07 11.46 9.43
C ALA A 81 -12.21 10.28 8.46
N PHE A 82 -13.29 10.26 7.67
CA PHE A 82 -13.51 9.30 6.60
C PHE A 82 -12.38 9.33 5.56
N GLY A 83 -11.98 10.50 5.07
CA GLY A 83 -10.85 10.62 4.13
C GLY A 83 -9.54 10.06 4.69
N LYS A 84 -9.27 10.28 5.98
CA LYS A 84 -8.11 9.71 6.69
C LYS A 84 -8.24 8.20 6.87
N ALA A 85 -9.42 7.69 7.19
CA ALA A 85 -9.69 6.26 7.30
C ALA A 85 -9.46 5.56 5.95
N LEU A 86 -10.07 6.09 4.89
CA LEU A 86 -9.92 5.58 3.53
C LEU A 86 -8.47 5.53 3.08
N TRP A 87 -7.71 6.60 3.35
CA TRP A 87 -6.28 6.66 3.04
C TRP A 87 -5.47 5.58 3.76
N ARG A 88 -5.76 5.29 5.03
CA ARG A 88 -5.06 4.23 5.79
C ARG A 88 -5.38 2.85 5.24
N THR A 89 -6.64 2.56 4.99
CA THR A 89 -7.10 1.27 4.47
C THR A 89 -6.53 1.00 3.08
N GLN A 90 -6.51 1.99 2.19
CA GLN A 90 -5.94 1.85 0.84
C GLN A 90 -4.41 1.94 0.79
N GLY A 91 -3.79 2.69 1.69
CA GLY A 91 -2.33 2.82 1.77
C GLY A 91 -1.62 1.49 2.03
N MET A 92 -2.27 0.56 2.74
CA MET A 92 -1.78 -0.80 2.92
C MET A 92 -1.82 -1.62 1.62
N VAL A 93 -2.87 -1.48 0.80
CA VAL A 93 -3.03 -2.19 -0.48
C VAL A 93 -2.04 -1.68 -1.55
N ARG A 94 -1.74 -0.38 -1.57
CA ARG A 94 -0.95 0.24 -2.64
C ARG A 94 0.57 0.03 -2.53
N THR A 95 1.08 -0.34 -1.37
CA THR A 95 2.54 -0.47 -1.13
C THR A 95 3.10 -1.85 -1.48
N SER A 96 2.25 -2.85 -1.75
CA SER A 96 2.68 -4.20 -2.16
C SER A 96 3.07 -4.29 -3.65
N GLY A 97 2.50 -3.43 -4.50
CA GLY A 97 2.80 -3.37 -5.94
C GLY A 97 4.03 -2.50 -6.30
N ASP A 98 4.71 -1.94 -5.30
CA ASP A 98 5.88 -1.09 -5.50
C ASP A 98 7.08 -1.60 -4.68
N SER A 99 7.41 -2.88 -4.85
CA SER A 99 8.72 -3.41 -4.45
C SER A 99 9.87 -2.88 -5.35
N SER A 100 9.53 -2.17 -6.42
CA SER A 100 10.45 -1.53 -7.37
C SER A 100 11.04 -0.20 -6.85
N LEU A 101 10.29 0.59 -6.07
CA LEU A 101 10.79 1.87 -5.54
C LEU A 101 11.32 1.81 -4.10
N GLN A 102 11.43 0.62 -3.50
CA GLN A 102 12.10 0.44 -2.19
C GLN A 102 13.63 0.59 -2.24
N LEU A 103 14.27 0.59 -3.43
CA LEU A 103 15.72 0.75 -3.57
C LEU A 103 16.19 2.15 -4.04
N THR A 104 15.29 3.12 -4.24
CA THR A 104 15.66 4.50 -4.65
C THR A 104 15.31 5.58 -3.63
N TRP A 105 14.86 5.23 -2.41
CA TRP A 105 14.57 6.20 -1.36
C TRP A 105 15.76 6.56 -0.43
N THR A 106 16.97 6.08 -0.71
CA THR A 106 18.18 6.47 0.04
C THR A 106 18.91 7.72 -0.50
N LEU A 107 18.35 8.49 -1.45
CA LEU A 107 19.05 9.67 -2.00
C LEU A 107 18.23 10.97 -2.09
N THR A 108 17.15 11.14 -1.34
CA THR A 108 16.50 12.47 -1.22
C THR A 108 16.22 12.86 0.22
N SER A 109 17.26 12.78 1.06
CA SER A 109 17.33 13.49 2.35
C SER A 109 18.53 14.45 2.43
N CYS A 110 19.19 14.78 1.31
CA CYS A 110 20.41 15.59 1.30
C CYS A 110 20.31 16.93 0.52
N SER A 111 19.14 17.55 0.40
CA SER A 111 19.05 18.86 -0.29
C SER A 111 18.12 19.89 0.33
N ALA A 112 18.08 20.02 1.66
CA ALA A 112 17.29 21.09 2.30
C ALA A 112 17.91 21.71 3.56
N ARG A 113 19.25 21.79 3.66
CA ARG A 113 19.86 22.60 4.74
C ARG A 113 21.18 23.31 4.47
N HIS A 114 21.60 23.51 3.22
CA HIS A 114 22.69 24.46 2.92
C HIS A 114 22.46 25.14 1.56
N ALA A 115 21.47 26.01 1.51
CA ALA A 115 21.43 27.08 0.52
C ALA A 115 21.94 28.36 1.19
N ALA A 116 23.26 28.49 1.32
CA ALA A 116 23.89 29.78 1.56
C ALA A 116 25.37 29.74 1.14
N SER A 117 25.70 30.63 0.21
CA SER A 117 27.03 31.10 -0.20
C SER A 117 27.98 30.15 -0.95
N ALA A 118 28.14 30.49 -2.24
CA ALA A 118 29.41 30.72 -2.93
C ALA A 118 30.28 29.47 -3.21
N SER A 119 30.13 28.88 -4.41
CA SER A 119 30.87 29.22 -5.64
C SER A 119 32.19 28.47 -5.77
N GLY A 120 32.18 27.39 -6.58
CA GLY A 120 33.38 26.73 -7.09
C GLY A 120 33.60 25.31 -6.57
N CYS A 121 32.93 24.32 -7.17
CA CYS A 121 33.41 22.94 -7.12
C CYS A 121 32.90 22.18 -8.35
N SER A 122 33.78 21.98 -9.34
CA SER A 122 33.55 21.03 -10.43
C SER A 122 33.85 19.61 -9.97
N ARG A 123 33.08 18.67 -10.53
CA ARG A 123 32.94 17.28 -10.09
C ARG A 123 34.03 16.40 -10.71
N SER A 124 35.23 16.45 -10.16
CA SER A 124 36.23 15.37 -10.31
C SER A 124 37.25 15.59 -9.21
N THR A 125 37.26 14.85 -8.11
CA THR A 125 37.73 13.47 -8.08
C THR A 125 37.53 13.01 -6.64
N CYS A 126 36.62 12.08 -6.38
CA CYS A 126 36.69 11.29 -5.14
C CYS A 126 37.81 10.26 -5.34
N PRO A 127 38.66 9.97 -4.33
CA PRO A 127 38.33 8.79 -3.54
C PRO A 127 38.85 8.78 -2.08
N LYS A 128 37.99 8.23 -1.21
CA LYS A 128 38.29 7.34 -0.07
C LYS A 128 39.13 7.83 1.13
N VAL A 129 38.45 7.77 2.29
CA VAL A 129 38.89 7.25 3.60
C VAL A 129 39.77 8.14 4.49
N THR A 130 39.14 8.86 5.43
CA THR A 130 39.39 8.88 6.91
C THR A 130 38.53 9.96 7.61
N PRO A 131 38.25 9.85 8.93
CA PRO A 131 37.28 10.70 9.61
C PRO A 131 37.83 12.12 9.83
N TRP A 132 37.01 13.13 9.51
CA TRP A 132 37.40 14.54 9.62
C TRP A 132 37.61 14.94 11.09
N ARG A 133 38.87 15.27 11.43
CA ARG A 133 39.20 16.10 12.58
C ARG A 133 39.01 17.56 12.17
N CYS A 134 37.90 18.18 12.59
CA CYS A 134 37.68 19.61 12.36
C CYS A 134 38.63 20.44 13.23
N SER A 135 39.62 21.08 12.62
CA SER A 135 40.37 22.19 13.24
C SER A 135 39.48 23.44 13.25
N ARG A 136 39.05 23.84 14.45
CA ARG A 136 38.39 25.13 14.73
C ARG A 136 39.29 26.29 14.30
N PRO A 137 38.80 27.28 13.53
CA PRO A 137 39.48 28.56 13.43
C PRO A 137 39.21 29.40 14.70
N SER A 138 40.27 30.00 15.22
CA SER A 138 40.29 30.91 16.37
C SER A 138 39.45 32.16 16.13
N ARG A 139 38.72 32.57 17.18
CA ARG A 139 38.08 33.89 17.29
C ARG A 139 39.04 35.02 16.95
N ARG A 140 38.57 36.00 16.19
CA ARG A 140 38.81 37.42 16.41
C ARG A 140 37.56 38.19 16.06
#